data_AF-A0A957FNI7-F1
#
_entry.id   AF-A0A957FNI7-F1
#
_cell.length_a   1.000
_cell.length_b   1.000
_cell.length_c   1.000
_cell.angle_alpha   90.00
_cell.angle_beta   90.00
_cell.angle_gamma   90.00
#
_symmetry.space_group_name_H-M   'P 1'
#
loop_
_entity.id
_entity.type
_entity.pdbx_description
1 polymer ?
#
loop_
_entity_poly.entity_id
_entity_poly.type
_entity_poly.pdbx_seq_one_letter_code
_entity_poly.pdbx_strand_id
1 'polypeptide(L)' 'GSGDWLTNFDPLTVTLTSGEATTVTVQVTVAPTATDGLTSETVITAVSDLDNAVTAAQTLTTTAVSYKIYLPLVRTANP' A
#
# COMPACT_ATOMS: atom_id res chain seq x y z
N GLY A 1 10.52 -7.42 -11.56
CA GLY A 1 10.22 -8.03 -10.25
C GLY A 1 8.74 -8.25 -10.16
N SER A 2 8.29 -9.33 -9.51
CA SER A 2 6.86 -9.54 -9.25
C SER A 2 6.35 -8.44 -8.31
N GLY A 3 5.14 -7.94 -8.60
CA GLY A 3 4.46 -6.88 -7.85
C GLY A 3 3.75 -7.37 -6.58
N ASP A 4 4.19 -8.49 -6.02
CA ASP A 4 3.64 -9.04 -4.77
C ASP A 4 4.21 -8.22 -3.61
N TRP A 5 3.54 -7.09 -3.33
CA TRP A 5 3.89 -6.21 -2.23
C TRP A 5 3.11 -6.61 -0.98
N LEU A 6 3.80 -6.55 0.16
CA LEU A 6 3.17 -6.87 1.45
C LEU A 6 2.10 -5.83 1.76
N THR A 7 0.88 -6.29 2.00
CA THR A 7 -0.24 -5.46 2.44
C THR A 7 -0.59 -5.79 3.89
N ASN A 8 -0.77 -4.74 4.69
CA ASN A 8 -1.20 -4.85 6.08
C ASN A 8 -2.48 -4.03 6.28
N PHE A 9 -3.37 -4.52 7.14
CA PHE A 9 -4.65 -3.90 7.46
C PHE A 9 -4.71 -3.55 8.94
N ASP A 10 -5.25 -2.39 9.26
CA ASP A 10 -5.50 -1.99 10.65
C ASP A 10 -6.83 -1.23 10.77
N PRO A 11 -7.81 -1.74 11.54
CA PRO A 11 -7.81 -3.06 12.19
C PRO A 11 -8.01 -4.21 11.20
N LEU A 12 -7.52 -5.41 11.53
CA LEU A 12 -7.71 -6.63 10.74
C LEU A 12 -9.17 -7.14 10.76
N THR A 13 -9.88 -6.87 11.85
CA THR A 13 -11.27 -7.30 12.06
C THR A 13 -12.06 -6.13 12.60
N VAL A 14 -13.31 -6.01 12.15
CA VAL A 14 -14.24 -4.98 12.61
C VAL A 14 -15.56 -5.60 12.99
N THR A 15 -16.20 -5.07 14.03
CA THR A 15 -17.58 -5.39 14.38
C THR A 15 -18.44 -4.19 13.99
N LEU A 16 -19.46 -4.42 13.17
CA LEU A 16 -20.37 -3.39 12.70
C LEU A 16 -21.80 -3.77 13.06
N THR A 17 -22.58 -2.78 13.46
CA THR A 17 -24.03 -2.90 13.59
C THR A 17 -24.73 -2.48 12.29
N SER A 18 -26.05 -2.69 12.21
CA SER A 18 -26.83 -2.37 11.01
C SER A 18 -26.73 -0.88 10.66
N GLY A 19 -26.23 -0.59 9.45
CA GLY A 19 -26.07 0.77 8.93
C GLY A 19 -24.79 1.48 9.39
N GLU A 20 -23.95 0.82 10.18
CA GLU A 20 -22.67 1.35 10.62
C GLU A 20 -21.60 1.23 9.53
N ALA A 21 -20.67 2.18 9.52
CA ALA A 21 -19.48 2.13 8.68
C ALA A 21 -18.25 2.44 9.55
N THR A 22 -17.13 1.82 9.20
CA THR A 22 -15.84 2.08 9.83
C THR A 22 -14.75 2.21 8.77
N THR A 23 -13.64 2.84 9.14
CA THR A 23 -12.47 2.98 8.27
C THR A 23 -11.44 1.93 8.63
N VAL A 24 -10.92 1.25 7.61
CA VAL A 24 -9.76 0.35 7.71
C VAL A 24 -8.59 1.00 6.98
N THR A 25 -7.45 1.10 7.65
CA THR A 25 -6.22 1.60 7.05
C THR A 25 -5.48 0.47 6.35
N VAL A 26 -5.04 0.71 5.12
CA VAL A 26 -4.27 -0.25 4.32
C VAL A 26 -2.88 0.30 4.11
N GLN A 27 -1.86 -0.44 4.55
CA GLN A 27 -0.46 -0.10 4.32
C GLN A 27 0.14 -1.07 3.31
N VAL A 28 0.72 -0.52 2.23
CA VAL A 28 1.42 -1.28 1.19
C VAL A 28 2.92 -1.03 1.32
N THR A 29 3.70 -2.09 1.45
CA THR A 29 5.17 -2.00 1.47
C THR A 29 5.73 -2.35 0.10
N VAL A 30 6.11 -1.32 -0.65
CA VAL A 30 6.79 -1.48 -1.95
C VAL A 30 8.18 -2.05 -1.72
N ALA A 31 8.51 -3.14 -2.41
CA ALA A 31 9.83 -3.77 -2.30
C ALA A 31 10.95 -2.78 -2.71
N PRO A 32 12.09 -2.73 -2.01
CA PRO A 32 13.17 -1.80 -2.33
C PRO A 32 13.83 -2.08 -3.70
N THR A 33 13.63 -3.28 -4.23
CA THR A 33 14.07 -3.69 -5.58
C THR A 33 13.04 -3.42 -6.66
N ALA A 34 11.89 -2.83 -6.33
CA ALA A 34 10.88 -2.45 -7.33
C ALA A 34 11.46 -1.36 -8.24
N THR A 35 11.39 -1.59 -9.54
CA THR A 35 11.80 -0.59 -10.53
C THR A 35 10.85 0.60 -10.46
N ASP A 36 11.39 1.81 -10.65
CA ASP A 36 10.58 3.02 -10.80
C ASP A 36 9.49 2.85 -11.85
N GLY A 37 8.27 3.26 -11.52
CA GLY A 37 7.10 3.11 -12.39
C GLY A 37 6.47 1.71 -12.43
N LEU A 38 7.02 0.72 -11.73
CA LEU A 38 6.37 -0.58 -11.58
C LEU A 38 5.03 -0.39 -10.85
N THR A 39 3.96 -0.95 -11.39
CA THR A 39 2.62 -0.89 -10.79
C THR A 39 2.22 -2.25 -10.21
N SER A 40 1.44 -2.21 -9.14
CA SER A 40 0.74 -3.38 -8.59
C SER A 40 -0.72 -3.02 -8.33
N GLU A 41 -1.62 -3.92 -8.71
CA GLU A 41 -3.05 -3.82 -8.45
C GLU A 41 -3.41 -4.87 -7.40
N THR A 42 -4.05 -4.43 -6.32
CA THR A 42 -4.50 -5.30 -5.23
C THR A 42 -6.00 -5.14 -5.03
N VAL A 43 -6.74 -6.24 -5.12
CA VAL A 43 -8.16 -6.27 -4.77
C VAL A 43 -8.28 -6.64 -3.29
N ILE A 44 -8.90 -5.75 -2.52
CA ILE A 44 -9.20 -5.94 -1.12
C ILE A 44 -10.65 -6.38 -1.02
N THR A 45 -10.91 -7.47 -0.31
CA THR A 45 -12.27 -8.00 -0.11
C THR A 45 -12.53 -8.20 1.36
N ALA A 46 -13.54 -7.50 1.88
CA ALA A 46 -14.11 -7.76 3.19
C ALA A 46 -15.30 -8.71 3.04
N VAL A 47 -15.37 -9.71 3.91
CA VAL A 47 -16.43 -10.72 3.94
C VAL A 47 -17.03 -10.74 5.34
N SER A 48 -18.35 -10.75 5.44
CA SER A 48 -19.03 -10.89 6.73
C SER A 48 -18.88 -12.31 7.26
N ASP A 49 -18.49 -12.44 8.53
CA ASP A 49 -18.36 -13.73 9.22
C ASP A 49 -19.73 -14.41 9.46
N LEU A 50 -20.81 -13.62 9.54
CA LEU A 50 -22.17 -14.14 9.77
C LEU A 50 -22.87 -14.57 8.47
N ASP A 51 -22.48 -13.96 7.34
CA ASP A 51 -23.06 -14.25 6.02
C ASP A 51 -22.00 -14.01 4.93
N ASN A 52 -21.41 -15.10 4.43
CA ASN A 52 -20.36 -15.04 3.42
C ASN A 52 -20.82 -14.46 2.06
N ALA A 53 -22.13 -14.27 1.84
CA ALA A 53 -22.64 -13.58 0.65
C ALA A 53 -22.56 -12.04 0.79
N VAL A 54 -22.41 -11.51 2.00
CA VAL A 54 -22.24 -10.08 2.26
C VAL A 54 -20.76 -9.73 2.15
N THR A 55 -20.39 -9.10 1.04
CA THR A 55 -19.01 -8.70 0.75
C THR A 55 -18.91 -7.24 0.33
N ALA A 56 -17.79 -6.60 0.65
CA ALA A 56 -17.40 -5.32 0.08
C ALA A 56 -16.01 -5.44 -0.54
N ALA A 57 -15.79 -4.81 -1.69
CA ALA A 57 -14.50 -4.87 -2.38
C ALA A 57 -14.01 -3.48 -2.79
N GLN A 58 -12.69 -3.31 -2.81
CA GLN A 58 -12.00 -2.10 -3.20
C GLN A 58 -10.73 -2.45 -3.96
N THR A 59 -10.38 -1.67 -4.98
CA THR A 59 -9.17 -1.89 -5.78
C THR A 59 -8.15 -0.81 -5.45
N LEU A 60 -6.96 -1.24 -5.03
CA LEU A 60 -5.84 -0.36 -4.73
C LEU A 60 -4.76 -0.53 -5.80
N THR A 61 -4.46 0.54 -6.52
CA THR A 61 -3.31 0.59 -7.44
C THR A 61 -2.17 1.34 -6.77
N THR A 62 -1.02 0.70 -6.64
CA THR A 62 0.20 1.30 -6.10
C THR A 62 1.26 1.36 -7.19
N THR A 63 2.03 2.44 -7.23
CA THR A 63 3.14 2.64 -8.19
C THR A 63 4.42 2.89 -7.42
N ALA A 64 5.47 2.13 -7.73
CA ALA A 64 6.79 2.34 -7.16
C ALA A 64 7.38 3.66 -7.65
N VAL A 65 7.90 4.47 -6.73
CA VAL A 65 8.56 5.74 -7.03
C VAL A 65 9.97 5.70 -6.45
N SER A 66 10.98 5.91 -7.30
CA SER A 66 12.38 6.01 -6.90
C SER A 66 12.81 7.47 -6.74
N TYR A 67 13.47 7.79 -5.63
CA TYR A 67 14.04 9.13 -5.40
C TYR A 67 15.54 9.12 -5.67
N LYS A 68 16.04 10.11 -6.43
CA LYS A 68 17.48 10.37 -6.58
C LYS A 68 17.86 11.52 -5.66
N ILE A 69 18.82 11.28 -4.76
CA ILE A 69 19.40 12.31 -3.90
C ILE A 69 20.77 12.69 -4.48
N TYR A 70 20.96 13.97 -4.78
CA TYR A 70 22.25 14.50 -5.21
C TYR A 70 22.94 15.19 -4.05
N LEU A 71 24.21 14.85 -3.81
CA LEU A 71 25.06 15.54 -2.84
C LEU A 71 25.87 16.63 -3.56
N PRO A 72 25.82 17.89 -3.11
CA PRO A 72 26.66 18.95 -3.68
C PRO A 72 28.12 18.74 -3.29
N LEU A 73 29.01 18.70 -4.27
CA LEU A 73 30.46 18.72 -4.05
C LEU A 73 30.97 20.15 -4.17
N VAL A 74 31.54 20.69 -3.10
CA VAL A 74 32.23 21.99 -3.11
C VAL A 74 33.72 21.74 -3.21
N ARG A 75 34.36 22.25 -4.27
CA ARG A 75 35.82 22.29 -4.38
C ARG A 75 36.31 23.55 -3.67
N THR A 76 36.98 23.41 -2.52
CA THR A 76 37.76 24.52 -1.95
C THR A 76 39.01 24.73 -2.82
N ALA A 77 39.30 25.98 -3.17
CA ALA A 77 40.57 26.30 -3.81
C ALA A 77 41.70 26.00 -2.79
N ASN A 78 42.69 25.21 -3.21
CA ASN A 78 43.91 25.04 -2.42
C ASN A 78 44.70 26.37 -2.49
N PRO A 79 45.17 26.92 -1.35
CA PRO A 79 45.97 28.15 -1.34
C PRO A 79 47.26 28.01 -2.15
#